data_AF-A0A7S1SPN0-F1
#
_entry.id   AF-A0A7S1SPN0-F1
#
_cell.length_a   1.000
_cell.length_b   1.000
_cell.length_c   1.000
_cell.angle_alpha   90.00
_cell.angle_beta   90.00
_cell.angle_gamma   90.00
#
_symmetry.space_group_name_H-M   'P 1'
#
loop_
_entity.id
_entity.type
_entity.pdbx_description
1 polymer ?
#
loop_
_entity_poly.entity_id
_entity_poly.type
_entity_poly.pdbx_seq_one_letter_code
_entity_poly.pdbx_strand_id
1 'polypeptide(L)'
;MGLSEDEPSSGKQDHQHHHHHDEHHHEHQHGSSGHSHGAQDHGAQDNDGITYHKMPDGRVLHSHDGLKPHAHDPIPEPGSYTDRRKPIKRTYDERAFTVGIGGPVGTGKTALLLALCRAFRDEYNIAAVTNDIFTKEDGEFLTRNNALPAERIR
;
A
#
# COMPACT_ATOMS: atom_id res chain seq x y z
N MET A 1 4.09 -76.92 24.20
CA MET A 1 5.16 -75.94 24.43
C MET A 1 4.76 -74.70 23.65
N GLY A 2 4.41 -73.55 24.19
CA GLY A 2 4.35 -73.04 25.55
C GLY A 2 3.99 -71.55 25.41
N LEU A 3 3.27 -71.03 26.40
CA LEU A 3 3.34 -69.64 26.90
C LEU A 3 2.79 -68.55 25.94
N SER A 4 1.61 -67.94 26.18
CA SER A 4 1.33 -66.85 27.16
C SER A 4 2.05 -65.55 26.74
N GLU A 5 1.52 -64.32 26.74
CA GLU A 5 0.61 -63.61 27.64
C GLU A 5 0.08 -62.32 26.94
N ASP A 6 -1.14 -61.93 27.33
CA ASP A 6 -1.58 -60.60 27.75
C ASP A 6 -1.34 -59.31 26.93
N GLU A 7 -2.47 -58.69 26.58
CA GLU A 7 -2.61 -57.27 26.28
C GLU A 7 -2.39 -56.40 27.54
N PRO A 8 -1.51 -55.39 27.52
CA PRO A 8 -1.37 -54.49 28.64
C PRO A 8 -2.39 -53.35 28.59
N SER A 9 -3.26 -53.37 29.60
CA SER A 9 -3.93 -52.19 30.16
C SER A 9 -2.90 -51.24 30.79
N SER A 10 -2.93 -49.96 30.38
CA SER A 10 -2.43 -48.81 31.14
C SER A 10 -3.31 -47.61 30.74
N GLY A 11 -3.82 -46.72 31.58
CA GLY A 11 -3.43 -46.34 32.93
C GLY A 11 -3.24 -44.81 32.97
N LYS A 12 -4.35 -44.08 33.14
CA LYS A 12 -4.56 -42.71 33.67
C LYS A 12 -3.55 -41.57 33.37
N GLN A 13 -4.07 -40.41 32.94
CA GLN A 13 -3.84 -39.10 33.60
C GLN A 13 -4.76 -38.00 33.05
N ASP A 14 -5.43 -37.28 33.96
CA ASP A 14 -6.23 -36.07 33.76
C ASP A 14 -5.36 -34.88 33.39
N HIS A 15 -5.75 -34.01 32.45
CA HIS A 15 -5.44 -32.57 32.49
C HIS A 15 -6.49 -31.73 31.75
N GLN A 16 -7.07 -30.81 32.50
CA GLN A 16 -8.00 -29.75 32.10
C GLN A 16 -7.31 -28.75 31.17
N HIS A 17 -7.98 -28.33 30.09
CA HIS A 17 -7.59 -27.13 29.33
C HIS A 17 -8.79 -26.19 29.17
N HIS A 18 -8.76 -25.12 29.95
CA HIS A 18 -9.56 -23.91 29.79
C HIS A 18 -9.13 -23.21 28.48
N HIS A 19 -10.07 -23.05 27.54
CA HIS A 19 -9.87 -22.15 26.41
C HIS A 19 -10.49 -20.78 26.73
N HIS A 20 -9.61 -19.84 27.09
CA HIS A 20 -9.88 -18.41 27.12
C HIS A 20 -9.91 -17.92 25.67
N HIS A 21 -11.08 -17.52 25.18
CA HIS A 21 -11.20 -16.72 23.96
C HIS A 21 -11.23 -15.25 24.40
N ASP A 22 -10.10 -14.56 24.30
CA ASP A 22 -10.06 -13.10 24.36
C ASP A 22 -10.58 -12.52 23.04
N GLU A 23 -11.89 -12.30 22.97
CA GLU A 23 -12.51 -11.42 21.98
C GLU A 23 -12.24 -9.96 22.39
N HIS A 24 -11.14 -9.39 21.88
CA HIS A 24 -10.92 -7.95 21.96
C HIS A 24 -11.83 -7.22 20.96
N HIS A 25 -13.06 -6.98 21.37
CA HIS A 25 -13.91 -5.94 20.81
C HIS A 25 -13.31 -4.57 21.16
N HIS A 26 -12.69 -3.90 20.19
CA HIS A 26 -12.35 -2.49 20.32
C HIS A 26 -13.61 -1.64 20.06
N GLU A 27 -14.35 -1.36 21.14
CA GLU A 27 -15.33 -0.27 21.18
C GLU A 27 -14.58 1.07 21.11
N HIS A 28 -14.66 1.75 19.96
CA HIS A 28 -14.26 3.15 19.86
C HIS A 28 -15.45 4.05 20.26
N GLN A 29 -15.51 4.35 21.55
CA GLN A 29 -16.42 5.33 22.12
C GLN A 29 -15.92 6.74 21.82
N HIS A 30 -16.39 7.36 20.73
CA HIS A 30 -16.16 8.78 20.48
C HIS A 30 -17.26 9.60 21.14
N GLY A 31 -16.87 10.31 22.21
CA GLY A 31 -17.72 11.23 22.95
C GLY A 31 -18.38 12.26 22.04
N SER A 32 -19.70 12.26 22.05
CA SER A 32 -20.58 13.24 21.45
C SER A 32 -20.47 14.58 22.20
N SER A 33 -19.49 15.40 21.82
CA SER A 33 -19.48 16.83 22.14
C SER A 33 -20.17 17.57 20.99
N GLY A 34 -21.44 17.89 21.22
CA GLY A 34 -22.30 18.56 20.26
C GLY A 34 -21.87 19.99 20.01
N HIS A 35 -21.85 20.37 18.72
CA HIS A 35 -22.20 21.72 18.28
C HIS A 35 -23.05 21.59 17.02
N SER A 36 -24.36 21.61 17.22
CA SER A 36 -25.38 21.75 16.18
C SER A 36 -25.35 23.18 15.65
N HIS A 37 -24.65 23.42 14.54
CA HIS A 37 -24.90 24.58 13.71
C HIS A 37 -25.49 24.10 12.39
N GLY A 38 -26.76 24.47 12.16
CA GLY A 38 -27.57 24.02 11.04
C GLY A 38 -26.90 24.32 9.70
N ALA A 39 -26.40 23.28 9.06
CA ALA A 39 -26.19 23.29 7.62
C ALA A 39 -27.55 23.02 6.99
N GLN A 40 -28.07 23.99 6.25
CA GLN A 40 -29.24 23.79 5.41
C GLN A 40 -28.86 22.73 4.37
N ASP A 41 -29.54 21.60 4.45
CA ASP A 41 -29.37 20.44 3.58
C ASP A 41 -29.86 20.78 2.18
N HIS A 42 -28.91 21.08 1.30
CA HIS A 42 -29.11 21.16 -0.14
C HIS A 42 -28.17 20.14 -0.80
N GLY A 43 -28.19 18.89 -0.33
CA GLY A 43 -27.45 17.80 -0.94
C GLY A 43 -28.11 17.34 -2.23
N ALA A 44 -27.63 17.83 -3.38
CA ALA A 44 -27.79 17.10 -4.62
C ALA A 44 -27.00 15.79 -4.49
N GLN A 45 -27.70 14.65 -4.53
CA GLN A 45 -27.05 13.34 -4.61
C GLN A 45 -26.59 13.14 -6.04
N ASP A 46 -25.30 13.32 -6.27
CA ASP A 46 -24.67 12.90 -7.51
C ASP A 46 -24.48 11.38 -7.45
N ASN A 47 -24.57 10.67 -8.57
CA ASN A 47 -24.53 9.20 -8.66
C ASN A 47 -23.16 8.58 -8.24
N ASP A 48 -22.22 9.42 -7.81
CA ASP A 48 -20.83 9.10 -7.50
C ASP A 48 -20.58 8.90 -5.99
N GLY A 49 -21.62 9.01 -5.15
CA GLY A 49 -21.52 8.79 -3.70
C GLY A 49 -20.88 9.93 -2.91
N ILE A 50 -20.73 11.11 -3.53
CA ILE A 50 -20.14 12.31 -2.94
C ILE A 50 -21.24 13.23 -2.42
N THR A 51 -21.16 13.63 -1.15
CA THR A 51 -22.07 14.63 -0.57
C THR A 51 -21.33 15.94 -0.32
N TYR A 52 -21.87 17.05 -0.82
CA TYR A 52 -21.28 18.38 -0.66
C TYR A 52 -21.99 19.21 0.43
N HIS A 53 -21.21 19.90 1.25
CA HIS A 53 -21.70 20.77 2.32
C HIS A 53 -21.11 22.18 2.18
N LYS A 54 -21.97 23.18 2.01
CA LYS A 54 -21.54 24.58 1.92
C LYS A 54 -21.59 25.24 3.30
N MET A 55 -20.46 25.73 3.77
CA MET A 55 -20.32 26.41 5.06
C MET A 55 -20.66 27.90 4.94
N PRO A 56 -21.08 28.56 6.04
CA PRO A 56 -21.34 30.00 6.07
C PRO A 56 -20.12 30.87 5.71
N ASP A 57 -18.91 30.35 5.87
CA ASP A 57 -17.65 31.01 5.51
C ASP A 57 -17.29 30.90 4.01
N GLY A 58 -18.16 30.28 3.21
CA GLY A 58 -17.99 30.09 1.77
C GLY A 58 -17.20 28.82 1.39
N ARG A 59 -16.68 28.06 2.35
CA ARG A 59 -15.99 26.80 2.07
C ARG A 59 -16.96 25.71 1.64
N VAL A 60 -16.52 24.87 0.71
CA VAL A 60 -17.24 23.65 0.31
C VAL A 60 -16.50 22.46 0.93
N LEU A 61 -17.17 21.74 1.82
CA LEU A 61 -16.71 20.45 2.31
C LEU A 61 -17.35 19.36 1.44
N HIS A 62 -16.67 18.23 1.33
CA HIS A 62 -17.25 17.03 0.74
C HIS A 62 -17.01 15.82 1.65
N SER A 63 -17.91 14.85 1.58
CA SER A 63 -17.77 13.54 2.21
C SER A 63 -17.91 12.43 1.17
N HIS A 64 -17.08 11.40 1.32
CA HIS A 64 -17.19 10.14 0.58
C HIS A 64 -17.65 9.05 1.54
N ASP A 65 -18.54 8.15 1.10
CA ASP A 65 -18.96 6.96 1.83
C ASP A 65 -19.52 7.20 3.26
N GLY A 66 -20.14 8.36 3.49
CA GLY A 66 -20.67 8.73 4.81
C GLY A 66 -19.61 9.08 5.86
N LEU A 67 -18.35 9.22 5.47
CA LEU A 67 -17.26 9.63 6.34
C LEU A 67 -17.30 11.14 6.64
N LYS A 68 -16.55 11.56 7.67
CA LYS A 68 -16.53 12.96 8.12
C LYS A 68 -16.23 13.93 6.95
N PRO A 69 -17.02 15.01 6.78
CA PRO A 69 -16.77 16.01 5.75
C PRO A 69 -15.39 16.65 5.92
N HIS A 70 -14.63 16.72 4.83
CA HIS A 70 -13.32 17.34 4.77
C HIS A 70 -13.24 18.33 3.60
N ALA A 71 -12.25 19.22 3.63
CA ALA A 71 -12.02 20.22 2.61
C ALA A 71 -10.61 20.09 2.08
N HIS A 72 -10.51 19.77 0.80
CA HIS A 72 -9.36 20.08 -0.05
C HIS A 72 -9.87 20.97 -1.18
N ASP A 73 -8.96 21.65 -1.86
CA ASP A 73 -9.31 22.21 -3.17
C ASP A 73 -9.93 21.08 -3.99
N PRO A 74 -11.14 21.28 -4.58
CA PRO A 74 -11.75 20.27 -5.41
C PRO A 74 -10.73 19.87 -6.47
N ILE A 75 -10.33 18.60 -6.49
CA ILE A 75 -9.53 18.04 -7.57
C ILE A 75 -10.58 17.68 -8.63
N PRO A 76 -10.84 18.55 -9.62
CA PRO A 76 -12.02 18.40 -10.48
C PRO A 76 -11.91 17.18 -11.38
N GLU A 77 -10.69 16.68 -11.56
CA GLU A 77 -10.36 15.60 -12.48
C GLU A 77 -9.24 14.74 -11.87
N PRO A 78 -9.20 13.42 -12.11
CA PRO A 78 -8.15 12.52 -11.63
C PRO A 78 -6.73 12.83 -12.16
N GLY A 79 -6.57 13.94 -12.88
CA GLY A 79 -5.36 14.33 -13.58
C GLY A 79 -5.36 13.78 -15.00
N SER A 80 -5.08 14.65 -15.96
CA SER A 80 -4.95 14.28 -17.36
C SER A 80 -3.48 14.04 -17.72
N TYR A 81 -3.19 12.89 -18.35
CA TYR A 81 -1.83 12.61 -18.82
C TYR A 81 -1.37 13.61 -19.88
N THR A 82 -2.29 14.13 -20.72
CA THR A 82 -1.97 15.12 -21.75
C THR A 82 -1.61 16.47 -21.14
N ASP A 83 -2.22 16.79 -20.00
CA ASP A 83 -2.06 18.09 -19.31
C ASP A 83 -1.02 18.05 -18.20
N ARG A 84 -0.31 16.93 -18.03
CA ARG A 84 0.83 16.83 -17.12
C ARG A 84 1.92 17.83 -17.50
N ARG A 85 2.70 18.29 -16.52
CA ARG A 85 3.88 19.12 -16.80
C ARG A 85 4.75 18.46 -17.87
N LYS A 86 5.00 19.21 -18.94
CA LYS A 86 5.86 18.75 -20.03
C LYS A 86 7.25 18.41 -19.48
N PRO A 87 7.90 17.36 -20.00
CA PRO A 87 9.28 17.07 -19.64
C PRO A 87 10.16 18.29 -19.93
N ILE A 88 10.91 18.73 -18.92
CA ILE A 88 11.95 19.75 -19.10
C ILE A 88 13.02 19.14 -20.02
N LYS A 89 13.51 19.88 -21.01
CA LYS A 89 14.60 19.43 -21.88
C LYS A 89 15.85 19.23 -21.03
N ARG A 90 16.36 18.00 -20.95
CA ARG A 90 17.51 17.63 -20.11
C ARG A 90 18.77 17.43 -20.95
N THR A 91 19.89 17.82 -20.38
CA THR A 91 21.28 17.58 -20.76
C THR A 91 21.74 16.27 -20.09
N TYR A 92 22.22 15.30 -20.87
CA TYR A 92 22.63 13.99 -20.34
C TYR A 92 24.00 14.00 -19.68
N ASP A 93 24.76 15.05 -19.93
CA ASP A 93 26.00 15.44 -19.28
C ASP A 93 25.81 15.92 -17.83
N GLU A 94 24.71 16.64 -17.55
CA GLU A 94 24.39 17.11 -16.20
C GLU A 94 23.52 16.10 -15.42
N ARG A 95 22.72 15.28 -16.12
CA ARG A 95 21.84 14.30 -15.48
C ARG A 95 21.62 13.06 -16.34
N ALA A 96 21.83 11.88 -15.75
CA ALA A 96 21.61 10.61 -16.41
C ALA A 96 20.18 10.47 -16.99
N PHE A 97 20.07 9.74 -18.10
CA PHE A 97 18.78 9.33 -18.65
C PHE A 97 18.10 8.35 -17.69
N THR A 98 16.87 8.67 -17.25
CA THR A 98 16.14 7.89 -16.24
C THR A 98 14.90 7.26 -16.83
N VAL A 99 14.72 5.97 -16.60
CA VAL A 99 13.50 5.22 -16.96
C VAL A 99 12.80 4.78 -15.67
N GLY A 100 11.51 5.09 -15.53
CA GLY A 100 10.68 4.62 -14.44
C GLY A 100 9.86 3.41 -14.86
N ILE A 101 9.82 2.35 -14.04
CA ILE A 101 9.01 1.15 -14.27
C ILE A 101 7.83 1.17 -13.28
N GLY A 102 6.61 1.31 -13.80
CA GLY A 102 5.38 1.35 -13.01
C GLY A 102 4.39 0.27 -13.42
N GLY A 103 3.47 -0.09 -12.53
CA GLY A 103 2.44 -1.11 -12.75
C GLY A 103 1.88 -1.69 -11.44
N PRO A 104 0.74 -2.40 -11.49
CA PRO A 104 0.11 -3.02 -10.31
C PRO A 104 1.05 -3.94 -9.52
N VAL A 105 0.67 -4.27 -8.28
CA VAL A 105 1.41 -5.22 -7.44
C VAL A 105 1.40 -6.61 -8.11
N GLY A 106 2.53 -7.31 -8.08
CA GLY A 106 2.65 -8.67 -8.63
C GLY A 106 2.88 -8.77 -10.15
N THR A 107 2.92 -7.67 -10.91
CA THR A 107 3.15 -7.72 -12.38
C THR A 107 4.60 -7.97 -12.81
N GLY A 108 5.51 -8.22 -11.87
CA GLY A 108 6.90 -8.55 -12.18
C GLY A 108 7.81 -7.35 -12.49
N LYS A 109 7.51 -6.15 -11.98
CA LYS A 109 8.36 -4.94 -12.17
C LYS A 109 9.82 -5.18 -11.79
N THR A 110 10.06 -5.80 -10.64
CA THR A 110 11.41 -6.11 -10.14
C THR A 110 12.11 -7.17 -11.02
N ALA A 111 11.36 -8.14 -11.53
CA ALA A 111 11.90 -9.14 -12.46
C ALA A 111 12.28 -8.52 -13.81
N LEU A 112 11.48 -7.58 -14.32
CA LEU A 112 11.84 -6.80 -15.50
C LEU A 112 13.10 -5.96 -15.26
N LEU A 113 13.19 -5.30 -14.10
CA LEU A 113 14.36 -4.51 -13.74
C LEU A 113 15.64 -5.38 -13.70
N LEU A 114 15.56 -6.59 -13.16
CA LEU A 114 16.66 -7.57 -13.19
C LEU A 114 17.09 -7.91 -14.63
N ALA A 115 16.13 -8.21 -15.50
CA ALA A 115 16.41 -8.56 -16.89
C ALA A 115 17.08 -7.40 -17.65
N LEU A 116 16.58 -6.17 -17.46
CA LEU A 116 17.16 -4.97 -18.04
C LEU A 116 18.58 -4.70 -17.53
N CYS A 117 18.83 -4.86 -16.22
CA CYS A 117 20.16 -4.70 -15.66
C CYS A 117 21.15 -5.67 -16.31
N ARG A 118 20.79 -6.95 -16.44
CA ARG A 118 21.64 -7.97 -17.06
C ARG A 118 21.92 -7.68 -18.54
N ALA A 119 20.91 -7.21 -19.27
CA ALA A 119 21.05 -6.91 -20.69
C ALA A 119 21.95 -5.69 -20.95
N PHE A 120 21.97 -4.71 -20.05
CA PHE A 120 22.63 -3.41 -20.31
C PHE A 120 23.93 -3.19 -19.54
N ARG A 121 24.19 -3.92 -18.45
CA ARG A 121 25.32 -3.65 -17.55
C ARG A 121 26.71 -3.71 -18.21
N ASP A 122 26.85 -4.42 -19.33
CA ASP A 122 28.13 -4.61 -20.01
C ASP A 122 28.40 -3.51 -21.05
N GLU A 123 27.35 -2.87 -21.57
CA GLU A 123 27.45 -1.83 -22.61
C GLU A 123 27.24 -0.41 -22.07
N TYR A 124 26.47 -0.26 -20.98
CA TYR A 124 26.03 1.03 -20.46
C TYR A 124 26.41 1.22 -18.99
N ASN A 125 26.77 2.46 -18.64
CA ASN A 125 26.97 2.83 -17.25
C ASN A 125 25.62 3.07 -16.54
N ILE A 126 25.03 1.99 -16.00
CA ILE A 126 23.70 2.02 -15.36
C ILE A 126 23.76 1.86 -13.85
N ALA A 127 22.70 2.33 -13.19
CA ALA A 127 22.40 2.11 -11.77
C ALA A 127 20.89 1.85 -11.62
N ALA A 128 20.51 1.08 -10.59
CA ALA A 128 19.12 0.80 -10.26
C ALA A 128 18.74 1.54 -8.98
N VAL A 129 17.56 2.17 -8.98
CA VAL A 129 16.98 2.81 -7.80
C VAL A 129 15.62 2.19 -7.55
N THR A 130 15.45 1.53 -6.41
CA THR A 130 14.19 0.91 -6.00
C THR A 130 13.48 1.85 -5.04
N ASN A 131 12.42 2.50 -5.51
CA ASN A 131 11.55 3.34 -4.68
C ASN A 131 10.26 2.58 -4.34
N ASP A 132 10.39 1.34 -3.86
CA ASP A 132 9.26 0.60 -3.31
C ASP A 132 9.02 1.10 -1.88
N ILE A 133 7.82 1.64 -1.64
CA ILE A 133 7.42 2.20 -0.35
C ILE A 133 7.27 1.12 0.73
N PHE A 134 7.25 -0.16 0.36
CA PHE A 134 7.00 -1.25 1.29
C PHE A 134 8.20 -2.14 1.61
N THR A 135 9.28 -2.16 0.82
CA THR A 135 10.33 -3.17 1.06
C THR A 135 11.75 -2.74 0.67
N LYS A 136 12.74 -3.14 1.49
CA LYS A 136 14.16 -3.20 1.09
C LYS A 136 14.47 -4.42 0.22
N GLU A 137 13.51 -5.35 0.14
CA GLU A 137 13.68 -6.66 -0.49
C GLU A 137 13.88 -6.58 -1.98
N ASP A 138 13.30 -5.58 -2.67
CA ASP A 138 13.55 -5.35 -4.10
C ASP A 138 15.05 -5.09 -4.38
N GLY A 139 15.69 -4.21 -3.59
CA GLY A 139 17.13 -3.94 -3.72
C GLY A 139 18.01 -5.14 -3.36
N GLU A 140 17.65 -5.85 -2.29
CA GLU A 140 18.34 -7.09 -1.89
C GLU A 140 18.17 -8.21 -2.92
N PHE A 141 16.98 -8.35 -3.50
CA PHE A 141 16.69 -9.30 -4.57
C PHE A 141 17.60 -9.04 -5.77
N LEU A 142 17.72 -7.79 -6.21
CA LEU A 142 18.61 -7.43 -7.31
C LEU A 142 20.08 -7.74 -6.98
N THR A 143 20.51 -7.43 -5.76
CA THR A 143 21.87 -7.70 -5.29
C THR A 143 22.17 -9.21 -5.25
N ARG A 144 21.30 -10.01 -4.63
CA ARG A 144 21.41 -11.48 -4.55
C ARG A 144 21.43 -12.14 -5.93
N ASN A 145 20.74 -11.55 -6.90
CA ASN A 145 20.68 -12.04 -8.27
C ASN A 145 21.82 -11.51 -9.17
N ASN A 146 22.80 -10.81 -8.60
CA ASN A 146 23.91 -10.19 -9.32
C ASN A 146 23.42 -9.33 -10.50
N ALA A 147 22.38 -8.53 -10.28
CA ALA A 147 21.87 -7.61 -11.29
C ALA A 147 22.96 -6.60 -11.68
N LEU A 148 23.54 -5.96 -10.67
CA LEU A 148 24.63 -4.99 -10.73
C LEU A 148 25.51 -5.14 -9.46
N PRO A 149 26.73 -4.57 -9.45
CA PRO A 149 27.46 -4.35 -8.21
C PRO A 149 26.61 -3.61 -7.17
N ALA A 150 26.74 -3.96 -5.90
CA ALA A 150 25.86 -3.47 -4.83
C ALA A 150 25.89 -1.95 -4.68
N GLU A 151 27.03 -1.32 -4.93
CA GLU A 151 27.20 0.14 -4.92
C GLU A 151 26.38 0.89 -5.99
N ARG A 152 25.84 0.15 -6.98
CA ARG A 152 24.99 0.70 -8.04
C ARG A 152 23.50 0.44 -7.83
N ILE A 153 23.11 -0.12 -6.69
CA ILE A 153 21.71 -0.39 -6.32
C ILE A 153 21.39 0.45 -5.08
N ARG A 154 20.32 1.26 -5.15
CA ARG A 154 19.91 2.15 -4.04
C ARG A 154 18.43 2.02 -3.71
#